data_AF-A0A6V7P3Z0-F1
#
_entry.id   AF-A0A6V7P3Z0-F1
#
_cell.length_a   1.000
_cell.length_b   1.000
_cell.length_c   1.000
_cell.angle_alpha   90.00
_cell.angle_beta   90.00
_cell.angle_gamma   90.00
#
_symmetry.space_group_name_H-M   'P 1'
#
loop_
_entity.id
_entity.type
_entity.pdbx_description
1 polymer ?
#
loop_
_entity_poly.entity_id
_entity_poly.type
_entity_poly.pdbx_seq_one_letter_code
_entity_poly.pdbx_strand_id
1 'polypeptide(L)'
;MAWELILWILSFVSVISLIAMTAYQLICLSDLEFDYINPYDSSSRINSVVIPEYIVQGLLCTSFLLTWHWFPFLITAPVTYYHVKLFMNKKHLIDVTEIFRQLNGEKKQRLIKLGFYLSLFVIVIYRLVITAVALLLEEDMNLLDSGTL
;
A
#
# COMPACT_ATOMS: atom_id res chain seq x y z
N MET A 1 -1.92 -24.11 -5.50
CA MET A 1 -0.50 -24.05 -5.04
C MET A 1 -0.35 -23.08 -3.87
N ALA A 2 0.15 -23.54 -2.72
CA ALA A 2 0.25 -22.77 -1.47
C ALA A 2 1.06 -21.45 -1.56
N TRP A 3 1.98 -21.34 -2.53
CA TRP A 3 2.76 -20.12 -2.78
C TRP A 3 1.89 -18.89 -3.09
N GLU A 4 0.81 -19.09 -3.84
CA GLU A 4 -0.13 -18.03 -4.19
C GLU A 4 -0.82 -17.46 -2.95
N LEU A 5 -1.24 -18.34 -2.04
CA LEU A 5 -1.85 -17.94 -0.77
C LEU A 5 -0.89 -17.06 0.05
N ILE A 6 0.37 -17.47 0.17
CA ILE A 6 1.40 -16.72 0.90
C ILE A 6 1.57 -15.33 0.29
N LEU A 7 1.62 -15.22 -1.04
CA LEU A 7 1.71 -13.93 -1.73
C LEU A 7 0.49 -13.05 -1.44
N TRP A 8 -0.73 -13.59 -1.48
CA TRP A 8 -1.93 -12.80 -1.21
C TRP A 8 -2.00 -12.36 0.26
N ILE A 9 -1.54 -13.18 1.21
CA ILE A 9 -1.41 -12.80 2.63
C ILE A 9 -0.37 -11.70 2.81
N LEU A 10 0.81 -11.83 2.21
CA LEU A 10 1.86 -10.81 2.26
C LEU A 10 1.37 -9.49 1.66
N SER A 11 0.65 -9.58 0.53
CA SER A 11 0.05 -8.44 -0.15
C SER A 11 -0.99 -7.75 0.72
N PHE A 12 -1.83 -8.53 1.42
CA PHE A 12 -2.83 -8.02 2.34
C PHE A 12 -2.21 -7.22 3.49
N VAL A 13 -1.19 -7.79 4.15
CA VAL A 13 -0.47 -7.10 5.23
C VAL A 13 0.21 -5.83 4.71
N SER A 14 0.82 -5.89 3.53
CA SER A 14 1.48 -4.73 2.90
C SER A 14 0.50 -3.60 2.59
N VAL A 15 -0.67 -3.92 2.03
CA VAL A 15 -1.70 -2.90 1.73
C VAL A 15 -2.25 -2.27 3.00
N ILE A 16 -2.51 -3.05 4.05
CA ILE A 16 -2.92 -2.49 5.36
C ILE A 16 -1.85 -1.54 5.90
N SER A 17 -0.58 -1.94 5.83
CA SER A 17 0.53 -1.09 6.26
C SER A 17 0.56 0.23 5.47
N LEU A 18 0.35 0.19 4.16
CA LEU A 18 0.31 1.39 3.30
C LEU A 18 -0.86 2.32 3.65
N ILE A 19 -2.04 1.75 3.91
CA ILE A 19 -3.21 2.50 4.37
C ILE A 19 -2.91 3.17 5.71
N ALA A 20 -2.36 2.43 6.68
CA ALA A 20 -2.04 2.95 8.00
C ALA A 20 -1.00 4.08 7.95
N MET A 21 0.07 3.91 7.17
CA MET A 21 1.09 4.95 6.96
C MET A 21 0.49 6.20 6.30
N THR A 22 -0.33 6.04 5.25
CA THR A 22 -0.98 7.17 4.57
C THR A 22 -1.97 7.90 5.48
N ALA A 23 -2.75 7.15 6.26
CA ALA A 23 -3.67 7.71 7.24
C ALA A 23 -2.93 8.48 8.36
N TYR A 24 -1.82 7.93 8.87
CA TYR A 24 -0.98 8.61 9.85
C TYR A 24 -0.45 9.96 9.32
N GLN A 25 -0.02 10.01 8.06
CA GLN A 25 0.43 11.26 7.44
C GLN A 25 -0.72 12.27 7.30
N LEU A 26 -1.94 11.82 6.97
CA LEU A 26 -3.13 12.68 6.90
C LEU A 26 -3.52 13.24 8.28
N ILE A 27 -3.38 12.44 9.33
CA ILE A 27 -3.58 12.90 10.72
C ILE A 27 -2.54 13.98 11.06
N CYS A 28 -1.25 13.75 10.79
CA CYS A 28 -0.21 14.74 11.05
C CYS A 28 -0.42 16.07 10.29
N LEU A 29 -0.95 16.01 9.07
CA LEU A 29 -1.31 17.20 8.29
C LEU A 29 -2.57 17.89 8.82
N SER A 30 -3.54 17.12 9.33
CA SER A 30 -4.75 17.69 9.94
C SER A 30 -4.43 18.32 11.29
N ASP A 31 -3.57 17.69 12.10
CA ASP A 31 -3.09 18.25 13.37
C ASP A 31 -2.33 19.58 13.14
N LEU A 32 -1.61 19.67 12.03
CA LEU A 32 -0.94 20.90 11.60
C LEU A 32 -1.94 21.98 11.14
N GLU A 33 -3.03 21.59 10.44
CA GLU A 33 -4.08 22.51 9.98
C GLU A 33 -4.85 23.16 11.13
N PHE A 34 -5.01 22.45 12.25
CA PHE A 34 -5.68 22.94 13.46
C PHE A 34 -4.72 23.56 14.49
N ASP A 35 -3.47 23.83 14.11
CA ASP A 35 -2.42 24.39 14.98
C ASP A 35 -2.14 23.56 16.26
N TYR A 36 -2.42 22.25 16.25
CA TYR A 36 -2.13 21.36 17.40
C TYR A 36 -0.64 20.99 17.51
N ILE A 37 0.10 21.04 16.40
CA ILE A 37 1.52 20.64 16.33
C ILE A 37 2.34 21.64 15.52
N ASN A 38 3.62 21.79 15.88
CA ASN A 38 4.56 22.63 15.14
C ASN A 38 4.83 22.06 13.73
N PRO A 39 4.89 22.90 12.69
CA PRO A 39 5.39 22.54 11.35
C PRO A 39 6.64 21.67 11.32
N TYR A 40 7.61 21.97 12.19
CA TYR A 40 8.86 21.21 12.25
C TYR A 40 8.62 19.76 12.68
N ASP A 41 7.84 19.56 13.76
CA ASP A 41 7.54 18.23 14.29
C ASP A 41 6.66 17.42 13.33
N SER A 42 5.66 18.07 12.70
CA SER A 42 4.80 17.42 11.70
C SER A 42 5.61 16.98 10.47
N SER A 43 6.47 17.85 9.94
CA SER A 43 7.32 17.52 8.77
C SER A 43 8.29 16.38 9.07
N SER A 44 8.91 16.37 10.25
CA SER A 44 9.82 15.31 10.70
C SER A 44 9.11 13.95 10.82
N ARG A 45 7.93 13.93 11.45
CA ARG A 45 7.09 12.73 11.57
C ARG A 45 6.67 12.19 10.22
N ILE A 46 6.16 13.05 9.33
CA ILE A 46 5.73 12.63 8.00
C ILE A 46 6.93 12.08 7.21
N ASN A 47 8.07 12.76 7.25
CA ASN A 47 9.27 12.30 6.55
C ASN A 47 9.74 10.91 7.00
N SER A 48 9.72 10.65 8.32
CA SER A 48 10.10 9.34 8.86
C SER A 48 9.22 8.19 8.35
N VAL A 49 7.97 8.48 7.96
CA VAL A 49 6.99 7.50 7.46
C VAL A 49 6.95 7.41 5.93
N VAL A 50 7.33 8.47 5.21
CA VAL A 50 7.34 8.48 3.74
C VAL A 50 8.35 7.46 3.18
N ILE A 51 9.53 7.34 3.78
CA ILE A 51 10.55 6.38 3.34
C ILE A 51 10.06 4.92 3.45
N PRO A 52 9.59 4.44 4.62
CA PRO A 52 9.10 3.07 4.73
C PRO A 52 7.88 2.82 3.83
N GLU A 53 7.01 3.80 3.60
CA GLU A 53 5.89 3.68 2.64
C GLU A 53 6.39 3.35 1.22
N TYR A 54 7.44 4.04 0.76
CA TYR A 54 7.99 3.82 -0.59
C TYR A 54 8.63 2.45 -0.73
N ILE A 55 9.29 1.98 0.34
CA ILE A 55 9.89 0.65 0.40
C ILE A 55 8.80 -0.41 0.32
N VAL A 56 7.75 -0.32 1.14
CA VAL A 56 6.64 -1.28 1.14
C VAL A 56 5.91 -1.28 -0.20
N GLN A 57 5.64 -0.11 -0.79
CA GLN A 57 5.02 0.00 -2.11
C GLN A 57 5.89 -0.63 -3.20
N GLY A 58 7.20 -0.38 -3.17
CA GLY A 58 8.15 -0.97 -4.12
C GLY A 58 8.20 -2.49 -4.01
N LEU A 59 8.32 -3.01 -2.78
CA LEU A 59 8.33 -4.45 -2.52
C LEU A 59 7.03 -5.13 -2.99
N LEU A 60 5.88 -4.50 -2.74
CA LEU A 60 4.59 -5.00 -3.20
C LEU A 60 4.51 -5.08 -4.73
N CYS A 61 4.94 -4.02 -5.42
CA CYS A 61 4.97 -3.95 -6.88
C CYS A 61 5.92 -5.00 -7.48
N THR A 62 7.13 -5.14 -6.93
CA THR A 62 8.10 -6.16 -7.36
C THR A 62 7.58 -7.57 -7.12
N SER A 63 6.87 -7.83 -6.02
CA SER A 63 6.29 -9.14 -5.72
C SER A 63 5.24 -9.56 -6.76
N PHE A 64 4.40 -8.62 -7.21
CA PHE A 64 3.44 -8.88 -8.29
C PHE A 64 4.10 -9.09 -9.65
N LEU A 65 5.21 -8.38 -9.93
CA LEU A 65 5.98 -8.57 -11.16
C LEU A 65 6.63 -9.97 -11.21
N LEU A 66 7.26 -10.41 -10.11
CA LEU A 66 7.93 -11.70 -10.02
C LEU A 66 6.96 -12.88 -10.14
N THR A 67 5.74 -12.71 -9.62
CA THR A 67 4.71 -13.76 -9.66
C THR A 67 3.82 -13.67 -10.90
N TRP A 68 4.22 -12.88 -11.91
CA TRP A 68 3.50 -12.75 -13.20
C TRP A 68 2.02 -12.33 -13.06
N HIS A 69 1.68 -11.61 -11.99
CA HIS A 69 0.34 -11.10 -11.74
C HIS A 69 0.15 -9.74 -12.42
N TRP A 70 -0.07 -9.76 -13.74
CA TRP A 70 -0.12 -8.56 -14.58
C TRP A 70 -1.18 -7.53 -14.17
N PHE A 71 -2.37 -7.96 -13.76
CA PHE A 71 -3.46 -7.04 -13.42
C PHE A 71 -3.16 -6.17 -12.19
N PRO A 72 -2.86 -6.72 -11.00
CA PRO A 72 -2.47 -5.91 -9.83
C PRO A 72 -1.13 -5.18 -10.03
N PHE A 73 -0.22 -5.74 -10.84
CA PHE A 73 1.01 -5.04 -11.21
C PHE A 73 0.71 -3.77 -12.02
N LEU A 74 -0.14 -3.83 -13.04
CA LEU A 74 -0.46 -2.68 -13.88
C LEU A 74 -1.14 -1.57 -13.09
N ILE A 75 -1.96 -1.92 -12.10
CA ILE A 75 -2.58 -0.97 -11.18
C ILE A 75 -1.52 -0.31 -10.26
N THR A 76 -0.58 -1.08 -9.71
CA THR A 76 0.42 -0.61 -8.74
C THR A 76 1.64 0.06 -9.37
N ALA A 77 1.93 -0.23 -10.64
CA ALA A 77 3.04 0.31 -11.42
C ALA A 77 3.05 1.85 -11.55
N PRO A 78 1.95 2.55 -11.93
CA PRO A 78 1.96 4.00 -12.07
C PRO A 78 2.22 4.71 -10.73
N VAL A 79 1.69 4.18 -9.61
CA VAL A 79 1.94 4.73 -8.27
C VAL A 79 3.41 4.56 -7.88
N THR A 80 3.97 3.38 -8.13
CA THR A 80 5.38 3.08 -7.85
C THR A 80 6.30 3.97 -8.70
N TYR A 81 5.99 4.14 -9.98
CA TYR A 81 6.73 5.05 -10.87
C TYR A 81 6.68 6.50 -10.37
N TYR A 82 5.50 6.96 -9.91
CA TYR A 82 5.36 8.29 -9.34
C TYR A 82 6.23 8.47 -8.09
N HIS A 83 6.26 7.49 -7.18
CA HIS A 83 7.13 7.51 -6.00
C HIS A 83 8.61 7.53 -6.37
N VAL A 84 9.05 6.69 -7.32
CA VAL A 84 10.44 6.68 -7.82
C VAL A 84 10.82 8.02 -8.44
N LYS A 85 9.94 8.61 -9.25
CA LYS A 85 10.16 9.93 -9.84
C LYS A 85 10.29 11.00 -8.77
N LEU A 86 9.49 10.97 -7.71
CA LEU A 86 9.58 11.93 -6.61
C LEU A 86 10.87 11.77 -5.81
N PHE A 87 11.29 10.52 -5.59
CA PHE A 87 12.57 10.18 -4.95
C PHE A 87 13.77 10.72 -5.75
N MET A 88 13.81 10.46 -7.06
CA MET A 88 14.88 10.95 -7.95
C MET A 88 14.96 12.47 -7.99
N ASN A 89 13.82 13.16 -7.95
CA ASN A 89 13.77 14.62 -7.93
C ASN A 89 14.10 15.23 -6.56
N LYS A 90 14.44 14.41 -5.54
CA LYS A 90 14.70 14.85 -4.15
C LYS A 90 13.54 15.64 -3.51
N LYS A 91 12.33 15.52 -4.06
CA LYS A 91 11.10 16.16 -3.56
C LYS A 91 10.26 15.25 -2.66
N HIS A 92 10.88 14.20 -2.10
CA HIS A 92 10.20 13.25 -1.21
C HIS A 92 10.07 13.80 0.22
N LEU A 93 10.88 14.80 0.58
CA LEU A 93 10.86 15.47 1.88
C LEU A 93 9.87 16.63 1.84
N ILE A 94 9.12 16.82 2.93
CA ILE A 94 8.30 18.00 3.10
C ILE A 94 9.18 19.12 3.66
N ASP A 95 9.17 20.27 2.98
CA ASP A 95 9.82 21.48 3.46
C ASP A 95 8.92 22.19 4.48
N VAL A 96 9.47 22.40 5.69
CA VAL A 96 8.81 23.07 6.81
C VAL A 96 8.35 24.49 6.45
N THR A 97 9.09 25.17 5.57
CA THR A 97 8.81 26.57 5.21
C THR A 97 7.64 26.73 4.23
N GLU A 98 7.35 25.70 3.44
CA GLU A 98 6.27 25.74 2.44
C GLU A 98 5.05 24.88 2.81
N ILE A 99 5.10 24.12 3.92
CA ILE A 99 4.07 23.13 4.27
C ILE A 99 2.67 23.74 4.36
N PHE A 100 2.51 24.94 4.92
CA PHE A 100 1.21 25.62 4.99
C PHE A 100 0.72 26.10 3.63
N ARG A 101 1.62 26.56 2.75
CA ARG A 101 1.27 27.02 1.41
C ARG A 101 0.77 25.87 0.54
N GLN A 102 1.37 24.69 0.70
CA GLN A 102 1.03 23.50 -0.09
C GLN A 102 0.06 22.54 0.62
N LEU A 103 -0.37 22.86 1.85
CA LEU A 103 -1.11 21.96 2.75
C LEU A 103 -2.34 21.32 2.09
N ASN A 104 -3.20 22.15 1.49
CA ASN A 104 -4.41 21.69 0.82
C ASN A 104 -4.12 20.78 -0.38
N GLY A 105 -3.03 21.04 -1.11
CA GLY A 105 -2.58 20.22 -2.23
C GLY A 105 -2.07 18.85 -1.77
N GLU A 106 -1.18 18.86 -0.78
CA GLU A 106 -0.60 17.65 -0.17
C GLU A 106 -1.68 16.76 0.46
N LYS A 107 -2.62 17.35 1.20
CA LYS A 107 -3.75 16.63 1.81
C LYS A 107 -4.63 15.98 0.74
N LYS A 108 -4.96 16.71 -0.33
CA LYS A 108 -5.78 16.17 -1.43
C LYS A 108 -5.07 15.02 -2.15
N GLN A 109 -3.77 15.15 -2.43
CA GLN A 109 -2.98 14.09 -3.05
C GLN A 109 -2.94 12.83 -2.17
N ARG A 110 -2.72 12.99 -0.86
CA ARG A 110 -2.70 11.86 0.10
C ARG A 110 -4.07 11.23 0.30
N LEU A 111 -5.16 12.00 0.22
CA LEU A 111 -6.52 11.48 0.24
C LEU A 111 -6.84 10.64 -1.00
N ILE A 112 -6.42 11.10 -2.19
CA ILE A 112 -6.55 10.32 -3.43
C ILE A 112 -5.74 9.02 -3.33
N LYS A 113 -4.52 9.10 -2.81
CA LYS A 113 -3.66 7.93 -2.56
C LYS A 113 -4.33 6.94 -1.60
N LEU A 114 -4.93 7.42 -0.52
CA LEU A 114 -5.68 6.59 0.43
C LEU A 114 -6.85 5.86 -0.27
N GLY A 115 -7.64 6.58 -1.09
CA GLY A 115 -8.72 5.98 -1.88
C GLY A 115 -8.24 4.91 -2.86
N PHE A 116 -7.06 5.11 -3.46
CA PHE A 116 -6.42 4.12 -4.30
C PHE A 116 -6.01 2.87 -3.50
N TYR A 117 -5.39 3.03 -2.32
CA TYR A 117 -5.01 1.89 -1.47
C TYR A 117 -6.23 1.13 -0.92
N LEU A 118 -7.32 1.82 -0.61
CA LEU A 118 -8.58 1.17 -0.24
C LEU A 118 -9.16 0.34 -1.39
N SER A 119 -9.07 0.84 -2.62
CA SER A 119 -9.50 0.09 -3.80
C SER A 119 -8.63 -1.16 -4.02
N LEU A 120 -7.32 -1.01 -3.86
CA LEU A 120 -6.36 -2.13 -3.92
C LEU A 120 -6.60 -3.16 -2.81
N PHE A 121 -6.97 -2.71 -1.61
CA PHE A 121 -7.30 -3.57 -0.47
C PHE A 121 -8.48 -4.50 -0.78
N VAL A 122 -9.56 -3.97 -1.38
CA VAL A 122 -10.70 -4.78 -1.80
C VAL A 122 -10.31 -5.83 -2.83
N ILE A 123 -9.47 -5.46 -3.82
CA ILE A 123 -8.97 -6.39 -4.84
C ILE A 123 -8.14 -7.51 -4.19
N VAL A 124 -7.25 -7.16 -3.26
CA VAL A 124 -6.38 -8.13 -2.57
C VAL A 124 -7.20 -9.08 -1.70
N ILE A 125 -8.20 -8.59 -0.96
CA ILE A 125 -9.12 -9.45 -0.19
C ILE A 125 -9.87 -10.41 -1.11
N TYR A 126 -10.45 -9.91 -2.20
CA TYR A 126 -11.21 -10.74 -3.13
C TYR A 126 -10.36 -11.89 -3.68
N ARG A 127 -9.12 -11.59 -4.08
CA ARG A 127 -8.17 -12.59 -4.58
C ARG A 127 -7.74 -13.57 -3.49
N LEU A 128 -7.43 -13.08 -2.29
CA LEU A 128 -7.08 -13.91 -1.14
C LEU A 128 -8.18 -14.94 -0.83
N VAL A 129 -9.44 -14.50 -0.77
CA VAL A 129 -10.58 -15.37 -0.47
C VAL A 129 -10.76 -16.42 -1.57
N ILE A 130 -10.69 -16.04 -2.84
CA ILE A 130 -10.80 -17.01 -3.95
C ILE A 130 -9.70 -18.06 -3.89
N THR A 131 -8.45 -17.65 -3.68
CA THR A 131 -7.32 -18.58 -3.59
C THR A 131 -7.45 -19.50 -2.38
N ALA A 132 -7.91 -18.99 -1.23
CA ALA A 132 -8.14 -19.80 -0.04
C ALA A 132 -9.26 -20.83 -0.26
N VAL A 133 -10.40 -20.41 -0.81
CA VAL A 133 -11.52 -21.32 -1.12
C VAL A 133 -11.13 -22.37 -2.14
N ALA A 134 -10.40 -21.98 -3.20
CA ALA A 134 -9.91 -22.92 -4.21
C ALA A 134 -8.99 -23.99 -3.61
N LEU A 135 -8.09 -23.62 -2.68
CA LEU A 135 -7.23 -24.58 -1.98
C LEU A 135 -8.03 -25.54 -1.10
N LEU A 136 -9.03 -25.05 -0.37
CA LEU A 136 -9.88 -25.90 0.46
C LEU A 136 -10.67 -26.92 -0.38
N LEU A 137 -11.22 -26.50 -1.52
CA LEU A 137 -11.93 -27.41 -2.43
C LEU A 137 -10.99 -28.44 -3.07
N GLU A 138 -9.74 -28.07 -3.36
CA GLU A 138 -8.72 -28.98 -3.88
C GLU A 138 -8.35 -30.05 -2.82
N GLU A 139 -8.25 -29.67 -1.54
CA GLU A 139 -8.00 -30.60 -0.44
C GLU A 139 -9.15 -31.59 -0.25
N ASP A 140 -10.40 -31.12 -0.25
CA ASP A 140 -11.58 -31.99 -0.14
C ASP A 140 -11.68 -32.98 -1.32
N MET A 141 -11.40 -32.54 -2.56
CA MET A 141 -11.41 -33.43 -3.72
C MET A 141 -10.29 -34.48 -3.67
N ASN A 142 -9.08 -34.11 -3.23
CA ASN A 142 -7.96 -35.05 -3.11
C ASN A 142 -8.23 -36.13 -2.06
N LEU A 143 -8.93 -35.79 -0.96
CA LEU A 143 -9.32 -36.76 0.07
C LEU A 143 -10.34 -37.78 -0.47
N LEU A 144 -11.30 -37.34 -1.28
CA LEU A 144 -12.29 -38.22 -1.91
C LEU A 144 -11.67 -39.22 -2.90
N ASP A 145 -10.65 -38.80 -3.67
CA ASP A 145 -9.93 -39.68 -4.61
C ASP A 145 -8.99 -40.66 -3.90
N SER A 146 -8.47 -40.30 -2.72
CA SER A 146 -7.64 -41.18 -1.90
C SER A 146 -8.41 -42.26 -1.12
N GLY A 147 -9.73 -42.07 -0.93
CA GLY A 147 -10.61 -42.98 -0.18
C GLY A 147 -11.36 -44.02 -1.02
N THR A 148 -11.17 -44.03 -2.34
CA THR A 148 -11.83 -44.95 -3.29
C THR A 148 -10.92 -46.06 -3.84
N LEU A 149 -9.80 -46.34 -3.17
CA LEU A 149 -8.93 -47.51 -3.41
C LEU A 149 -8.99 -48.53 -2.28
#